data_AF-A0A1B8SZN9-F1
#
_entry.id   AF-A0A1B8SZN9-F1
#
_cell.length_a   1.000
_cell.length_b   1.000
_cell.length_c   1.000
_cell.angle_alpha   90.00
_cell.angle_beta   90.00
_cell.angle_gamma   90.00
#
_symmetry.space_group_name_H-M   'P 1'
#
loop_
_entity.id
_entity.type
_entity.pdbx_description
1 polymer ?
#
loop_
_entity_poly.entity_id
_entity_poly.type
_entity_poly.pdbx_seq_one_letter_code
_entity_poly.pdbx_strand_id
1 'polypeptide(L)'
;MERRLRRAANRKVLDSLPMGEAWPFLGREMFSRCETEGAGLYQSQVIHFGASYQTIEYEWKLWVEQFEALLRRLYWASAVVHLETEVNGSHTFRWESENGFHSPREGELKVRCAWEREGGLRG
;
A
#
# COMPACT_ATOMS: atom_id res chain seq x y z
N MET A 1 7.33 -13.08 19.85
CA MET A 1 7.27 -11.73 20.47
C MET A 1 7.44 -10.62 19.45
N GLU A 2 8.50 -10.66 18.63
CA GLU A 2 8.84 -9.62 17.65
C GLU A 2 7.74 -9.29 16.61
N ARG A 3 7.08 -10.30 16.02
CA ARG A 3 5.96 -10.08 15.07
C ARG A 3 4.80 -9.30 15.68
N ARG A 4 4.52 -9.48 16.97
CA ARG A 4 3.47 -8.72 17.69
C ARG A 4 3.86 -7.26 17.85
N LEU A 5 5.15 -6.98 18.10
CA LEU A 5 5.67 -5.61 18.20
C LEU A 5 5.61 -4.88 16.85
N ARG A 6 6.03 -5.55 15.77
CA ARG A 6 5.95 -5.01 14.39
C ARG A 6 4.50 -4.66 13.99
N ARG A 7 3.55 -5.57 14.24
CA ARG A 7 2.11 -5.33 14.03
C ARG A 7 1.59 -4.16 14.85
N ALA A 8 2.00 -4.05 16.13
CA ALA A 8 1.61 -2.94 16.98
C ALA A 8 2.20 -1.60 16.53
N ALA A 9 3.42 -1.59 15.98
CA ALA A 9 4.05 -0.42 15.39
C ALA A 9 3.33 0.03 14.12
N ASN A 10 3.07 -0.90 13.18
CA ASN A 10 2.25 -0.62 11.99
C ASN A 10 0.88 -0.06 12.37
N ARG A 11 0.26 -0.64 13.39
CA ARG A 11 -1.01 -0.13 13.92
C ARG A 11 -0.91 1.34 14.32
N LYS A 12 0.07 1.70 15.13
CA LYS A 12 0.25 3.10 15.57
C LYS A 12 0.44 4.06 14.41
N VAL A 13 1.16 3.64 13.37
CA VAL A 13 1.38 4.44 12.16
C VAL A 13 0.08 4.65 11.40
N LEU A 14 -0.68 3.58 11.14
CA LEU A 14 -1.95 3.67 10.42
C LEU A 14 -3.01 4.45 11.22
N ASP A 15 -3.07 4.26 12.54
CA ASP A 15 -4.00 4.98 13.41
C ASP A 15 -3.64 6.49 13.52
N SER A 16 -2.41 6.88 13.17
CA SER A 16 -1.96 8.27 13.11
C SER A 16 -2.21 8.95 11.77
N LEU A 17 -2.72 8.22 10.77
CA LEU A 17 -3.11 8.81 9.49
C LEU A 17 -4.25 9.81 9.71
N PRO A 18 -4.31 10.88 8.89
CA PRO A 18 -5.39 11.85 8.97
C PRO A 18 -6.74 11.17 8.74
N MET A 19 -7.79 11.76 9.32
CA MET A 19 -9.17 11.31 9.20
C MET A 19 -10.03 12.46 8.64
N GLY A 20 -10.98 12.12 7.78
CA GLY A 20 -11.97 13.07 7.23
C GLY A 20 -11.63 13.62 5.85
N GLU A 21 -12.52 14.46 5.32
CA GLU A 21 -12.56 14.87 3.90
C GLU A 21 -11.41 15.79 3.45
N ALA A 22 -10.57 16.29 4.36
CA ALA A 22 -9.61 17.34 4.07
C ALA A 22 -8.26 16.84 3.53
N TRP A 23 -8.07 15.53 3.29
CA TRP A 23 -6.77 14.98 2.91
C TRP A 23 -6.75 14.38 1.50
N PRO A 24 -5.74 14.72 0.66
CA PRO A 24 -5.87 14.51 -0.78
C PRO A 24 -5.69 13.05 -1.22
N PHE A 25 -4.92 12.22 -0.50
CA PHE A 25 -4.52 10.91 -1.03
C PHE A 25 -4.60 9.73 -0.06
N LEU A 26 -4.20 9.84 1.20
CA LEU A 26 -4.17 8.68 2.11
C LEU A 26 -4.79 9.04 3.47
N GLY A 27 -5.98 8.51 3.71
CA GLY A 27 -6.72 8.63 4.97
C GLY A 27 -6.71 7.33 5.76
N ARG A 28 -6.92 7.41 7.07
CA ARG A 28 -6.97 6.23 7.94
C ARG A 28 -8.05 5.23 7.52
N GLU A 29 -9.22 5.73 7.15
CA GLU A 29 -10.40 4.96 6.76
C GLU A 29 -10.20 4.10 5.51
N MET A 30 -9.17 4.40 4.70
CA MET A 30 -8.84 3.61 3.52
C MET A 30 -8.21 2.26 3.87
N PHE A 31 -7.68 2.10 5.08
CA PHE A 31 -6.89 0.93 5.48
C PHE A 31 -7.67 0.00 6.43
N SER A 32 -7.56 -1.30 6.17
CA SER A 32 -8.06 -2.37 7.03
C SER A 32 -6.96 -3.40 7.28
N ARG A 33 -6.98 -4.04 8.45
CA ARG A 33 -5.96 -5.02 8.86
C ARG A 33 -6.61 -6.13 9.69
N CYS A 34 -6.11 -7.35 9.54
CA CYS A 34 -6.56 -8.45 10.37
C CYS A 34 -5.95 -8.36 11.77
N GLU A 35 -6.80 -8.35 12.81
CA GLU A 35 -6.37 -8.27 14.21
C GLU A 35 -6.41 -9.64 14.92
N THR A 36 -7.16 -10.60 14.38
CA THR A 36 -7.39 -11.94 14.97
C THR A 36 -6.42 -12.99 14.42
N GLU A 37 -5.77 -13.74 15.31
CA GLU A 37 -4.91 -14.86 14.94
C GLU A 37 -5.74 -15.96 14.23
N GLY A 38 -5.23 -16.48 13.11
CA GLY A 38 -5.95 -17.44 12.26
C GLY A 38 -6.78 -16.81 11.13
N ALA A 39 -7.14 -15.52 11.20
CA ALA A 39 -7.88 -14.80 10.15
C ALA A 39 -6.95 -13.98 9.23
N GLY A 40 -5.89 -14.60 8.69
CA GLY A 40 -4.88 -13.91 7.86
C GLY A 40 -3.59 -13.49 8.60
N LEU A 41 -3.29 -14.14 9.72
CA LEU A 41 -2.08 -13.93 10.54
C LEU A 41 -1.19 -15.19 10.61
N TYR A 42 -1.06 -15.93 9.50
CA TYR A 42 -0.28 -17.18 9.47
C TYR A 42 1.23 -16.93 9.46
N GLN A 43 1.74 -16.19 8.46
CA GLN A 43 3.17 -15.85 8.34
C GLN A 43 3.45 -14.35 8.48
N SER A 44 2.68 -13.53 7.77
CA SER A 44 2.70 -12.07 7.81
C SER A 44 1.27 -11.53 8.00
N GLN A 45 1.15 -10.31 8.52
CA GLN A 45 -0.14 -9.61 8.55
C GLN A 45 -0.37 -8.96 7.19
N VAL A 46 -1.55 -9.18 6.60
CA VAL A 46 -1.99 -8.44 5.43
C VAL A 46 -2.72 -7.18 5.88
N ILE A 47 -2.33 -6.04 5.30
CA ILE A 47 -2.99 -4.75 5.44
C ILE A 47 -3.58 -4.43 4.07
N HIS A 48 -4.90 -4.39 4.00
CA HIS A 48 -5.63 -4.05 2.77
C HIS A 48 -5.94 -2.56 2.78
N PHE A 49 -5.99 -1.97 1.60
CA PHE A 49 -6.47 -0.61 1.44
C PHE A 49 -7.18 -0.42 0.12
N GLY A 50 -8.04 0.58 0.05
CA GLY A 50 -8.78 0.93 -1.14
C GLY A 50 -9.43 2.30 -1.01
N ALA A 51 -9.53 3.00 -2.13
CA ALA A 51 -10.18 4.29 -2.24
C ALA A 51 -10.54 4.56 -3.71
N SER A 52 -11.53 5.43 -3.90
CA SER A 52 -11.90 5.95 -5.21
C SER A 52 -11.57 7.44 -5.25
N TYR A 53 -10.91 7.88 -6.32
CA TYR A 53 -10.47 9.25 -6.51
C TYR A 53 -10.99 9.76 -7.85
N GLN A 54 -11.21 11.06 -7.94
CA GLN A 54 -11.39 11.72 -9.24
C GLN A 54 -10.02 11.99 -9.85
N THR A 55 -9.84 11.68 -11.14
CA THR A 55 -8.66 12.11 -11.93
C THR A 55 -7.30 11.70 -11.36
N ILE A 56 -7.21 10.57 -10.66
CA ILE A 56 -5.99 10.09 -9.99
C ILE A 56 -4.81 9.91 -10.94
N GLU A 57 -5.06 9.67 -12.22
CA GLU A 57 -4.05 9.54 -13.26
C GLU A 57 -3.16 10.79 -13.41
N TYR A 58 -3.68 11.98 -13.09
CA TYR A 58 -2.91 13.24 -13.14
C TYR A 58 -2.10 13.46 -11.86
N GLU A 59 -2.57 12.93 -10.74
CA GLU A 59 -1.94 13.09 -9.42
C GLU A 59 -1.17 11.85 -8.96
N TRP A 60 -1.10 10.82 -9.81
CA TRP A 60 -0.54 9.53 -9.48
C TRP A 60 0.88 9.62 -8.92
N LYS A 61 1.70 10.52 -9.47
CA LYS A 61 3.05 10.75 -8.96
C LYS A 61 3.06 11.23 -7.51
N LEU A 62 2.18 12.18 -7.15
CA LEU A 62 2.04 12.69 -5.79
C LEU A 62 1.48 11.61 -4.86
N TRP A 63 0.52 10.82 -5.36
CA TRP A 63 -0.01 9.68 -4.61
C TRP A 63 1.11 8.67 -4.28
N VAL A 64 1.95 8.31 -5.26
CA VAL A 64 3.11 7.41 -5.06
C VAL A 64 4.08 7.99 -4.03
N GLU A 65 4.40 9.28 -4.09
CA GLU A 65 5.28 9.94 -3.11
C GLU A 65 4.73 9.80 -1.68
N GLN A 66 3.43 10.04 -1.49
CA GLN A 66 2.76 9.92 -0.19
C GLN A 66 2.68 8.47 0.29
N PHE A 67 2.43 7.53 -0.64
CA PHE A 67 2.40 6.11 -0.33
C PHE A 67 3.78 5.59 0.07
N GLU A 68 4.83 5.98 -0.63
CA GLU A 68 6.20 5.67 -0.25
C GLU A 68 6.59 6.28 1.11
N ALA A 69 6.16 7.51 1.40
CA ALA A 69 6.36 8.13 2.70
C ALA A 69 5.68 7.33 3.82
N LEU A 70 4.51 6.72 3.56
CA LEU A 70 3.86 5.79 4.47
C LEU A 70 4.66 4.47 4.59
N LEU A 71 5.06 3.85 3.48
CA LEU A 71 5.82 2.59 3.48
C LEU A 71 7.13 2.69 4.27
N ARG A 72 7.85 3.82 4.18
CA ARG A 72 9.08 4.08 4.97
C ARG A 72 8.85 4.02 6.48
N ARG A 73 7.61 4.17 6.95
CA ARG A 73 7.22 4.13 8.38
C ARG A 73 6.69 2.77 8.81
N LEU A 74 6.48 1.84 7.89
CA LEU A 74 5.85 0.53 8.15
C LEU A 74 6.86 -0.62 8.10
N TYR A 75 6.57 -1.68 8.83
CA TYR A 75 7.17 -3.00 8.61
C TYR A 75 6.38 -3.75 7.54
N TRP A 76 7.01 -4.12 6.43
CA TRP A 76 6.35 -4.83 5.32
C TRP A 76 7.37 -5.65 4.53
N ALA A 77 6.91 -6.59 3.70
CA ALA A 77 7.76 -7.42 2.84
C ALA A 77 7.58 -7.07 1.36
N SER A 78 6.31 -6.94 0.96
CA SER A 78 5.89 -6.39 -0.33
C SER A 78 4.63 -5.54 -0.17
N ALA A 79 4.38 -4.64 -1.10
CA ALA A 79 3.11 -3.94 -1.27
C ALA A 79 2.70 -3.95 -2.74
N VAL A 80 1.39 -4.06 -2.99
CA VAL A 80 0.83 -4.07 -4.34
C VAL A 80 -0.30 -3.05 -4.41
N VAL A 81 -0.27 -2.21 -5.44
CA VAL A 81 -1.36 -1.28 -5.77
C VAL A 81 -1.91 -1.67 -7.13
N HIS A 82 -3.21 -1.93 -7.16
CA HIS A 82 -3.98 -2.04 -8.39
C HIS A 82 -4.66 -0.69 -8.62
N LEU A 83 -4.35 -0.06 -9.75
CA LEU A 83 -4.92 1.21 -10.16
C LEU A 83 -5.75 1.00 -11.43
N GLU A 84 -7.03 1.29 -11.35
CA GLU A 84 -7.93 1.32 -12.51
C GLU A 84 -8.18 2.78 -12.88
N THR A 85 -7.96 3.12 -14.15
CA THR A 85 -8.18 4.47 -14.69
C THR A 85 -9.13 4.41 -15.88
N GLU A 86 -9.90 5.48 -16.09
CA GLU A 86 -10.87 5.54 -17.19
C GLU A 86 -10.18 5.54 -18.57
N VAL A 87 -8.99 6.13 -18.66
CA VAL A 87 -8.30 6.38 -19.94
C VAL A 87 -7.22 5.35 -20.24
N ASN A 88 -6.48 4.88 -19.22
CA ASN A 88 -5.29 4.03 -19.41
C ASN A 88 -5.49 2.56 -18.98
N GLY A 89 -6.69 2.21 -18.49
CA GLY A 89 -7.03 0.86 -18.05
C GLY A 89 -6.44 0.52 -16.67
N SER A 90 -6.13 -0.77 -16.47
CA SER A 90 -5.64 -1.30 -15.19
C SER A 90 -4.12 -1.38 -15.15
N HIS A 91 -3.54 -0.94 -14.04
CA HIS A 91 -2.10 -0.95 -13.77
C HIS A 91 -1.80 -1.64 -12.44
N THR A 92 -0.74 -2.44 -12.39
CA THR A 92 -0.28 -3.08 -11.14
C THR A 92 1.12 -2.59 -10.78
N PHE A 93 1.23 -1.92 -9.64
CA PHE A 93 2.50 -1.42 -9.10
C PHE A 93 2.92 -2.30 -7.92
N ARG A 94 4.18 -2.74 -7.90
CA ARG A 94 4.73 -3.60 -6.85
C ARG A 94 5.92 -2.94 -6.19
N TRP A 95 5.87 -2.83 -4.86
CA TRP A 95 7.00 -2.43 -4.02
C TRP A 95 7.57 -3.67 -3.36
N GLU A 96 8.89 -3.81 -3.40
CA GLU A 96 9.62 -4.93 -2.81
C GLU A 96 10.76 -4.40 -1.95
N SER A 97 10.97 -4.99 -0.77
CA SER A 97 12.19 -4.74 0.00
C SER A 97 13.35 -5.54 -0.59
N GLU A 98 14.53 -4.92 -0.71
CA GLU A 98 15.74 -5.60 -1.19
C GLU A 98 16.09 -6.85 -0.38
N ASN A 99 15.88 -6.79 0.93
CA ASN A 99 16.21 -7.85 1.87
C ASN A 99 15.00 -8.77 2.17
N GLY A 100 13.91 -8.65 1.39
CA GLY A 100 12.66 -9.39 1.60
C GLY A 100 11.86 -8.94 2.85
N PHE A 101 12.39 -7.98 3.60
CA PHE A 101 11.73 -7.37 4.75
C PHE A 101 12.22 -5.92 4.90
N HIS A 102 11.29 -4.98 5.01
CA HIS A 102 11.58 -3.57 5.29
C HIS A 102 11.27 -3.28 6.76
N SER A 103 12.19 -2.59 7.45
CA SER A 103 11.94 -2.00 8.75
C SER A 103 11.88 -0.46 8.67
N PRO A 104 11.06 0.20 9.52
CA PRO A 104 11.08 1.64 9.63
C PRO A 104 12.49 2.11 9.98
N ARG A 105 13.03 3.07 9.22
CA ARG A 105 14.41 3.60 9.25
C ARG A 105 15.46 2.85 8.40
N GLU A 106 15.10 1.78 7.70
CA GLU A 106 15.95 1.20 6.64
C GLU A 106 15.84 1.98 5.32
N GLY A 107 16.86 1.79 4.46
CA GLY A 107 17.13 2.57 3.25
C GLY A 107 16.18 2.35 2.06
N GLU A 108 16.63 2.80 0.89
CA GLU A 108 15.84 3.07 -0.33
C GLU A 108 14.78 2.02 -0.71
N LEU A 109 13.60 2.51 -1.10
CA LEU A 109 12.49 1.70 -1.61
C LEU A 109 12.73 1.38 -3.09
N LYS A 110 12.61 0.11 -3.48
CA LYS A 110 12.58 -0.27 -4.90
C LYS A 110 11.15 -0.48 -5.38
N VAL A 111 10.74 0.36 -6.34
CA VAL A 111 9.49 0.21 -7.08
C VAL A 111 9.74 -0.56 -8.36
N ARG A 112 8.95 -1.60 -8.59
CA ARG A 112 8.82 -2.25 -9.89
C ARG A 112 7.43 -1.99 -10.43
N CYS A 113 7.37 -1.32 -11.57
CA CYS A 113 6.13 -1.16 -12.31
C CYS A 113 5.97 -2.36 -13.26
N ALA A 114 4.96 -3.19 -13.03
CA ALA A 114 4.58 -4.27 -13.93
C ALA A 114 3.33 -3.82 -14.69
N TRP A 115 3.52 -3.33 -15.91
CA TRP A 115 2.41 -3.02 -16.80
C TRP A 115 1.77 -4.33 -17.29
N GLU A 116 0.70 -4.77 -16.63
CA GLU A 116 -0.18 -5.79 -17.18
C GLU A 116 -1.22 -5.10 -18.06
N ARG A 117 -0.83 -4.83 -19.32
CA ARG A 117 -1.80 -4.52 -20.35
C ARG A 117 -2.60 -5.80 -20.56
N GLU A 118 -3.85 -5.86 -20.08
CA GLU A 118 -4.80 -6.84 -20.58
C GLU A 118 -4.89 -6.61 -22.10
N GLY A 119 -4.15 -7.41 -22.86
CA GLY A 119 -4.36 -7.54 -24.28
C GLY A 119 -5.79 -8.01 -24.43
N GLY A 120 -6.67 -7.11 -24.86
CA GLY A 120 -8.07 -7.40 -25.08
C GLY A 120 -8.19 -8.65 -25.92
N LEU A 121 -8.61 -9.75 -25.30
CA LEU A 121 -9.25 -10.83 -26.01
C LEU A 121 -10.63 -10.29 -26.43
N ARG A 122 -10.65 -9.65 -27.59
CA ARG A 122 -11.88 -9.41 -28.36
C ARG A 122 -11.80 -10.28 -29.61
N GLY A 123 -12.70 -11.26 -29.69
CA GLY A 123 -13.18 -11.87 -30.93
C GLY A 123 -12.37 -13.03 -31.46
#